data_AF-A0AA38RW90-F1
#
_entry.id   AF-A0AA38RW90-F1
#
_cell.length_a   1.000
_cell.length_b   1.000
_cell.length_c   1.000
_cell.angle_alpha   90.00
_cell.angle_beta   90.00
_cell.angle_gamma   90.00
#
_symmetry.space_group_name_H-M   'P 1'
#
loop_
_entity.id
_entity.type
_entity.pdbx_description
1 polymer ?
#
loop_
_entity_poly.entity_id
_entity_poly.type
_entity_poly.pdbx_seq_one_letter_code
_entity_poly.pdbx_strand_id
1 'polypeptide(L)' 'MASEDDIKNAFQGGDNDDDDGLSLSEASTALEKLSGKTIDESTIESACSSCGVDTSREMTLDEFKEVVRHLESSGTL' A
#
# COMPACT_ATOMS: atom_id res chain seq x y z
N MET A 1 -4.27 3.02 -13.09
CA MET A 1 -5.26 2.25 -12.34
C MET A 1 -4.88 0.80 -12.40
N ALA A 2 -4.12 0.37 -11.40
CA ALA A 2 -3.83 -1.03 -11.15
C ALA A 2 -5.15 -1.81 -10.99
N SER A 3 -5.20 -3.04 -11.50
CA SER A 3 -6.38 -3.88 -11.31
C SER A 3 -6.45 -4.39 -9.87
N GLU A 4 -7.63 -4.84 -9.42
CA GLU A 4 -7.76 -5.40 -8.08
C GLU A 4 -6.89 -6.65 -7.87
N ASP A 5 -6.70 -7.45 -8.92
CA ASP A 5 -5.80 -8.61 -8.92
C ASP A 5 -4.34 -8.19 -8.78
N ASP A 6 -3.91 -7.11 -9.46
CA ASP A 6 -2.55 -6.58 -9.32
C ASP A 6 -2.29 -6.08 -7.90
N ILE A 7 -3.25 -5.32 -7.33
CA ILE A 7 -3.15 -4.80 -5.97
C ILE A 7 -3.10 -5.95 -4.96
N LYS A 8 -3.91 -6.99 -5.15
CA LYS A 8 -3.92 -8.17 -4.28
C LYS A 8 -2.61 -8.96 -4.39
N ASN A 9 -2.09 -9.15 -5.60
CA ASN A 9 -0.79 -9.80 -5.80
C ASN A 9 0.35 -9.00 -5.17
N ALA A 10 0.32 -7.67 -5.29
CA ALA A 10 1.29 -6.79 -4.65
C ALA A 10 1.20 -6.85 -3.13
N PHE A 11 -0.02 -6.85 -2.58
CA PHE A 11 -0.28 -7.00 -1.15
C PHE A 11 0.29 -8.33 -0.63
N GLN A 12 -0.10 -9.46 -1.24
CA GLN A 12 0.39 -10.79 -0.86
C GLN A 12 1.90 -10.95 -1.09
N GLY A 13 2.47 -10.23 -2.06
CA GLY A 13 3.90 -10.22 -2.28
C GLY A 13 4.66 -9.33 -1.29
N GLY A 14 3.99 -8.37 -0.66
CA GLY A 14 4.56 -7.46 0.33
C GLY A 14 4.46 -7.98 1.76
N ASP A 15 3.39 -8.72 2.07
CA ASP A 15 3.16 -9.41 3.34
C ASP A 15 4.15 -10.56 3.46
N ASN A 16 5.26 -10.30 4.13
CA ASN A 16 6.40 -11.21 4.18
C ASN A 16 6.42 -12.02 5.49
N ASP A 17 5.65 -11.55 6.47
CA ASP A 17 5.48 -12.19 7.78
C ASP A 17 4.20 -13.05 7.86
N ASP A 18 3.37 -13.07 6.80
CA ASP A 18 2.16 -13.90 6.63
C ASP A 18 1.11 -13.60 7.73
N ASP A 19 1.01 -12.33 8.16
CA ASP A 19 0.10 -11.87 9.22
C ASP A 19 -1.21 -11.29 8.65
N ASP A 20 -1.48 -11.54 7.35
CA ASP A 20 -2.66 -11.03 6.63
C ASP A 20 -2.75 -9.48 6.62
N GLY A 21 -1.62 -8.81 6.79
CA GLY A 21 -1.49 -7.37 6.98
C GLY A 21 -0.20 -6.80 6.39
N LEU A 22 -0.14 -5.48 6.22
CA LEU A 22 1.08 -4.78 5.81
C LEU A 22 1.46 -3.70 6.82
N SER A 23 2.67 -3.79 7.34
CA SER A 23 3.34 -2.65 7.96
C SER A 23 3.70 -1.58 6.91
N LEU A 24 4.09 -0.36 7.33
CA LEU A 24 4.50 0.71 6.40
C LEU A 24 5.64 0.29 5.48
N SER A 25 6.61 -0.47 6.01
CA SER A 25 7.76 -0.96 5.26
C SER A 25 7.36 -2.01 4.22
N GLU A 26 6.43 -2.90 4.57
CA GLU A 26 5.88 -3.90 3.65
C GLU A 26 4.98 -3.25 2.60
N ALA A 27 4.19 -2.25 2.97
CA ALA A 27 3.40 -1.45 2.05
C ALA A 27 4.29 -0.74 1.02
N SER A 28 5.46 -0.23 1.42
CA SER A 28 6.45 0.35 0.50
C SER A 28 6.92 -0.69 -0.52
N THR A 29 7.26 -1.89 -0.07
CA THR A 29 7.66 -3.01 -0.93
C THR A 29 6.54 -3.44 -1.88
N ALA A 30 5.30 -3.51 -1.38
CA ALA A 30 4.13 -3.85 -2.18
C ALA A 30 3.87 -2.79 -3.27
N LEU A 31 3.93 -1.50 -2.91
CA LEU A 31 3.76 -0.39 -3.86
C LEU A 31 4.86 -0.35 -4.91
N GLU A 32 6.10 -0.67 -4.54
CA GLU A 32 7.21 -0.79 -5.48
C GLU A 32 6.98 -1.94 -6.46
N LYS A 33 6.51 -3.12 -5.98
CA LYS A 33 6.14 -4.23 -6.87
C LYS A 33 4.99 -3.88 -7.81
N LEU A 34 4.03 -3.08 -7.34
CA LEU A 34 2.85 -2.69 -8.11
C LEU A 34 3.18 -1.66 -9.21
N SER A 35 3.97 -0.64 -8.89
CA SER A 35 4.21 0.51 -9.77
C SER A 35 5.59 0.52 -10.43
N GLY A 36 6.52 -0.30 -9.93
CA GLY A 36 7.93 -0.23 -10.27
C GLY A 36 8.64 1.01 -9.70
N LYS A 37 7.99 1.78 -8.82
CA LYS A 37 8.55 2.98 -8.20
C LYS A 37 8.71 2.76 -6.70
N THR A 38 9.90 3.07 -6.18
CA THR A 38 10.13 3.14 -4.74
C THR A 38 9.34 4.32 -4.17
N ILE A 39 8.45 4.06 -3.21
CA ILE A 39 7.70 5.08 -2.49
C ILE A 39 8.19 5.11 -1.05
N ASP A 40 8.65 6.27 -0.61
CA ASP A 40 9.07 6.50 0.78
C ASP A 40 7.91 6.27 1.76
N GLU A 41 8.24 5.68 2.91
CA GLU A 41 7.28 5.41 3.99
C GLU A 41 6.54 6.67 4.45
N SER A 42 7.17 7.85 4.44
CA SER A 42 6.52 9.11 4.79
C SER A 42 5.41 9.51 3.81
N THR A 43 5.56 9.16 2.52
CA THR A 43 4.52 9.38 1.51
C THR A 43 3.36 8.42 1.71
N ILE A 44 3.66 7.17 2.06
CA ILE A 44 2.67 6.14 2.38
C ILE A 44 1.90 6.53 3.63
N GLU A 45 2.59 6.93 4.70
CA GLU A 45 1.99 7.41 5.95
C GLU A 45 1.07 8.62 5.70
N SER A 46 1.50 9.56 4.86
CA SER A 46 0.66 10.71 4.47
C SER A 46 -0.59 10.26 3.71
N ALA A 47 -0.46 9.30 2.79
CA ALA A 47 -1.59 8.75 2.04
C ALA A 47 -2.53 7.96 2.96
N CYS A 48 -2.00 7.16 3.88
CA CYS A 48 -2.76 6.46 4.91
C CYS A 48 -3.55 7.45 5.78
N SER A 49 -2.90 8.51 6.26
CA SER A 49 -3.55 9.57 7.04
C SER A 49 -4.68 10.26 6.26
N SER A 50 -4.47 10.52 4.97
CA SER A 50 -5.47 11.09 4.07
C SER A 50 -6.67 10.15 3.84
N CYS A 51 -6.43 8.83 3.80
CA CYS A 51 -7.46 7.80 3.66
C CYS A 51 -8.11 7.41 4.99
N GLY A 52 -7.62 7.93 6.13
CA GLY A 52 -8.10 7.51 7.46
C GLY A 52 -7.67 6.10 7.86
N VAL A 53 -6.60 5.59 7.25
CA VAL A 53 -6.00 4.28 7.56
C VAL A 53 -5.16 4.39 8.82
N ASP A 54 -5.30 3.40 9.69
CA ASP A 54 -4.56 3.34 10.94
C ASP A 54 -3.17 2.74 10.70
N THR A 55 -2.13 3.57 10.81
CA THR A 55 -0.72 3.16 10.64
C THR A 55 -0.07 2.65 11.92
N SER A 56 -0.80 2.67 13.05
CA SER A 56 -0.31 2.11 14.32
C SER A 56 -0.53 0.60 14.41
N ARG A 57 -1.34 0.04 13.51
CA ARG A 57 -1.54 -1.39 13.28
C ARG A 57 -1.22 -1.74 11.83
N GLU A 58 -1.24 -3.02 11.53
CA GLU A 58 -1.08 -3.50 10.15
C GLU A 58 -2.25 -3.06 9.27
N MET A 59 -1.90 -2.66 8.04
CA MET A 59 -2.86 -2.30 7.01
C MET A 59 -3.49 -3.54 6.42
N THR A 60 -4.81 -3.57 6.41
CA THR A 60 -5.57 -4.62 5.73
C THR A 60 -5.55 -4.42 4.21
N LEU A 61 -5.93 -5.46 3.46
CA LEU A 61 -6.03 -5.39 2.00
C LEU A 61 -6.96 -4.27 1.51
N ASP A 62 -8.08 -4.05 2.18
CA ASP A 62 -9.02 -2.97 1.82
C ASP A 62 -8.40 -1.58 2.05
N GLU A 63 -7.68 -1.39 3.15
CA GLU A 63 -6.95 -0.14 3.43
C GLU A 63 -5.83 0.10 2.42
N PHE A 64 -5.09 -0.96 2.07
CA PHE A 64 -4.07 -0.88 1.03
C PHE A 64 -4.66 -0.49 -0.33
N LYS A 65 -5.82 -1.04 -0.71
CA LYS A 65 -6.54 -0.65 -1.94
C LYS A 65 -6.91 0.83 -1.93
N GLU A 66 -7.40 1.36 -0.81
CA GLU A 66 -7.74 2.79 -0.68
C GLU A 66 -6.49 3.66 -0.87
N VAL A 67 -5.39 3.31 -0.21
CA VAL A 67 -4.10 4.02 -0.32
C VAL A 67 -3.56 4.00 -1.75
N VAL A 68 -3.58 2.85 -2.41
CA VAL A 68 -3.17 2.73 -3.83
C VAL A 68 -4.01 3.66 -4.71
N ARG A 69 -5.33 3.62 -4.58
CA ARG A 69 -6.23 4.47 -5.38
C ARG A 69 -5.99 5.95 -5.12
N HIS A 70 -5.72 6.32 -3.86
CA HIS A 70 -5.39 7.68 -3.50
C HIS A 70 -4.07 8.14 -4.14
N LEU A 71 -3.04 7.31 -4.06
CA LEU A 71 -1.71 7.56 -4.64
C LEU A 71 -1.73 7.61 -6.18
N GLU A 72 -2.56 6.80 -6.83
CA GLU A 72 -2.79 6.89 -8.28
C GLU A 72 -3.55 8.18 -8.65
N SER A 73 -4.53 8.57 -7.83
CA SER A 73 -5.27 9.83 -8.06
C SER A 73 -4.43 11.07 -7.80
N SER A 74 -3.42 11.01 -6.93
CA SER A 74 -2.47 12.09 -6.68
C SER A 74 -1.32 12.13 -7.69
N GLY A 75 -1.20 11.14 -8.59
CA GLY A 75 -0.13 11.01 -9.57
C GLY A 75 1.21 10.58 -8.97
N THR A 76 1.19 10.01 -7.77
CA THR A 76 2.36 9.47 -7.08
C THR A 76 2.74 8.08 -7.64
N LEU A 77 1.72 7.26 -7.96
CA LEU A 77 1.82 6.01 -8.71
C LEU A 77 1.62 6.28 -10.20
#